data_AF-X1J0N0-F1
#
_entry.id   AF-X1J0N0-F1
#
_cell.length_a   1.000
_cell.length_b   1.000
_cell.length_c   1.000
_cell.angle_alpha   90.00
_cell.angle_beta   90.00
_cell.angle_gamma   90.00
#
_symmetry.space_group_name_H-M   'P 1'
#
loop_
_entity.id
_entity.type
_entity.pdbx_description
1 polymer ?
#
loop_
_entity_poly.entity_id
_entity_poly.type
_entity_poly.pdbx_seq_one_letter_code
_entity_poly.pdbx_strand_id
1 'polypeptide(L)'
;DRFKAEMLKLGFRPEWSQFIWDAHFRPPSWEQLVTAYHRGAISEDELMTLKVLVDLDPRYDVVWDNLIEQIPAYSELVNELVKEVIDMDEFLKYMKWYGFDEKWAKRIWDAHFLPPALGDIITAWRRGIIDEKRVDDLMILVDLDPRFKEIFDTRKYIDPTITLARYMFETGAIGEDRVREIVARQGYLPEDVDPITEFIIRFQERRFRTYYLRALATGAVYGAYTGEEVLEEVTAVGYRKEVGEWMLKTAEARKKTTEARRK
;
A
#
# COMPACT_ATOMS: atom_id res chain seq x y z
N ASP A 1 15.19 -12.62 -66.02
CA ASP A 1 15.16 -13.04 -67.44
C ASP A 1 15.37 -14.52 -67.72
N ARG A 2 16.33 -15.21 -67.09
CA ARG A 2 16.56 -16.66 -67.31
C ARG A 2 15.32 -17.54 -67.08
N PHE A 3 14.58 -17.33 -65.98
CA PHE A 3 13.36 -18.11 -65.68
C PHE A 3 12.31 -18.01 -66.78
N LYS A 4 11.97 -16.79 -67.22
CA LYS A 4 10.98 -16.56 -68.29
C LYS A 4 11.42 -17.17 -69.62
N ALA A 5 12.72 -17.10 -69.94
CA ALA A 5 13.26 -17.70 -71.16
C ALA A 5 13.14 -19.24 -71.16
N GLU A 6 13.31 -19.90 -70.01
CA GLU A 6 13.09 -21.34 -69.88
C GLU A 6 11.59 -21.70 -69.90
N MET A 7 10.74 -20.91 -69.24
CA MET A 7 9.28 -21.11 -69.26
C MET A 7 8.69 -20.95 -70.68
N LEU A 8 9.24 -20.03 -71.48
CA LEU A 8 8.85 -19.87 -72.88
C LEU A 8 9.17 -21.11 -73.73
N LYS A 9 10.31 -21.78 -73.48
CA LYS A 9 10.65 -23.06 -74.14
C LYS A 9 9.70 -24.18 -73.76
N LEU A 10 9.10 -24.11 -72.56
CA LEU A 10 8.06 -25.02 -72.09
C LEU A 10 6.65 -24.67 -72.61
N GLY A 11 6.52 -23.64 -73.46
CA GLY A 11 5.26 -23.26 -74.10
C GLY A 11 4.42 -22.26 -73.30
N PHE A 12 4.90 -21.74 -72.17
CA PHE A 12 4.19 -20.70 -71.43
C PHE A 12 4.33 -19.34 -72.12
N ARG A 13 3.23 -18.57 -72.14
CA ARG A 13 3.31 -17.16 -72.54
C ARG A 13 4.14 -16.36 -71.52
N PRO A 14 4.82 -15.28 -71.94
CA PRO A 14 5.57 -14.43 -71.03
C PRO A 14 4.75 -13.90 -69.85
N GLU A 15 3.48 -13.57 -70.07
CA GLU A 15 2.51 -13.12 -69.05
C GLU A 15 2.31 -14.18 -67.96
N TRP A 16 2.05 -15.44 -68.34
CA TRP A 16 1.90 -16.55 -67.40
C TRP A 16 3.20 -16.88 -66.68
N SER A 17 4.34 -16.74 -67.36
CA SER A 17 5.66 -16.90 -66.75
C SER A 17 5.92 -15.84 -65.68
N GLN A 18 5.40 -14.63 -65.87
CA GLN A 18 5.45 -13.56 -64.87
C GLN A 18 4.58 -13.90 -63.66
N PHE A 19 3.32 -14.31 -63.85
CA PHE A 19 2.45 -14.70 -62.73
C PHE A 19 3.01 -15.86 -61.89
N ILE A 20 3.60 -16.87 -62.54
CA ILE A 20 4.23 -18.00 -61.84
C ILE A 20 5.47 -17.54 -61.07
N TRP A 21 6.26 -16.63 -61.64
CA TRP A 21 7.41 -16.05 -60.97
C TRP A 21 7.00 -15.19 -59.77
N ASP A 22 5.94 -14.40 -59.90
CA ASP A 22 5.45 -13.55 -58.83
C ASP A 22 4.86 -14.36 -57.67
N ALA A 23 4.17 -15.47 -57.98
CA ALA A 23 3.65 -16.41 -56.98
C ALA A 23 4.76 -17.14 -56.17
N HIS A 24 6.03 -17.08 -56.60
CA HIS A 24 7.15 -17.62 -55.82
C HIS A 24 7.47 -16.74 -54.59
N PHE A 25 7.27 -15.43 -54.68
CA PHE A 25 7.53 -14.54 -53.56
C PHE A 25 6.44 -14.69 -52.49
N ARG A 26 6.84 -14.66 -51.23
CA ARG A 26 5.89 -14.61 -50.11
C ARG A 26 5.53 -13.14 -49.86
N PRO A 27 4.28 -12.71 -50.10
CA PRO A 27 3.86 -11.36 -49.75
C PRO A 27 3.81 -11.18 -48.21
N PRO A 28 3.87 -9.94 -47.70
CA PRO A 28 3.57 -9.66 -46.30
C PRO A 28 2.15 -10.12 -45.93
N SER A 29 1.89 -10.46 -44.68
CA SER A 29 0.50 -10.74 -44.24
C SER A 29 -0.34 -9.46 -44.21
N TRP A 30 -1.67 -9.60 -44.18
CA TRP A 30 -2.57 -8.46 -44.04
C TRP A 30 -2.25 -7.61 -42.80
N GLU A 31 -1.94 -8.25 -41.68
CA GLU A 31 -1.56 -7.56 -40.43
C GLU A 31 -0.24 -6.79 -40.58
N GLN A 32 0.71 -7.33 -41.34
CA GLN A 32 1.97 -6.63 -41.63
C GLN A 32 1.74 -5.41 -42.52
N LEU A 33 0.85 -5.50 -43.51
CA LEU A 33 0.47 -4.38 -44.37
C LEU A 33 -0.27 -3.29 -43.59
N VAL A 34 -1.26 -3.65 -42.76
CA VAL A 34 -1.98 -2.72 -41.87
C VAL A 34 -1.01 -2.06 -40.89
N THR A 35 -0.04 -2.80 -40.34
CA THR A 35 1.01 -2.23 -39.48
C THR A 35 1.89 -1.24 -40.24
N ALA A 36 2.27 -1.55 -41.49
CA ALA A 36 3.06 -0.65 -42.33
C ALA A 36 2.31 0.64 -42.66
N TYR A 37 1.00 0.53 -42.93
CA TYR A 37 0.10 1.66 -43.14
C TYR A 37 0.03 2.57 -41.91
N HIS A 38 -0.25 2.01 -40.71
CA HIS A 38 -0.31 2.79 -39.46
C HIS A 38 1.02 3.44 -39.08
N ARG A 39 2.15 2.91 -39.57
CA ARG A 39 3.49 3.51 -39.43
C ARG A 39 3.81 4.57 -40.49
N GLY A 40 2.91 4.81 -41.44
CA GLY A 40 3.09 5.74 -42.55
C GLY A 40 4.09 5.26 -43.60
N ALA A 41 4.40 3.96 -43.65
CA ALA A 41 5.36 3.39 -44.60
C ALA A 41 4.75 3.15 -45.99
N ILE A 42 3.42 3.04 -46.06
CA ILE A 42 2.62 2.93 -47.28
C ILE A 42 1.36 3.79 -47.13
N SER A 43 0.83 4.28 -48.23
CA SER A 43 -0.46 4.99 -48.33
C SER A 43 -1.65 4.02 -48.29
N GLU A 44 -2.86 4.56 -48.12
CA GLU A 44 -4.10 3.79 -48.19
C GLU A 44 -4.32 3.17 -49.58
N ASP A 45 -4.05 3.93 -50.66
CA ASP A 45 -4.14 3.42 -52.04
C ASP A 45 -3.18 2.25 -52.29
N GLU A 46 -1.96 2.34 -51.73
CA GLU A 46 -0.99 1.24 -51.76
C GLU A 46 -1.47 0.04 -50.95
N LEU A 47 -2.01 0.24 -49.74
CA LEU A 47 -2.60 -0.83 -48.92
C LEU A 47 -3.72 -1.56 -49.68
N MET A 48 -4.64 -0.82 -50.31
CA MET A 48 -5.76 -1.38 -51.08
C MET A 48 -5.29 -2.14 -52.32
N THR A 49 -4.23 -1.69 -52.97
CA THR A 49 -3.62 -2.41 -54.10
C THR A 49 -2.97 -3.72 -53.64
N LEU A 50 -2.26 -3.68 -52.51
CA LEU A 50 -1.58 -4.85 -51.95
C LEU A 50 -2.54 -5.89 -51.36
N LYS A 51 -3.78 -5.48 -51.00
CA LYS A 51 -4.85 -6.38 -50.54
C LYS A 51 -5.14 -7.52 -51.51
N VAL A 52 -5.14 -7.25 -52.82
CA VAL A 52 -5.37 -8.27 -53.86
C VAL A 52 -4.19 -9.24 -53.96
N LEU A 53 -2.98 -8.79 -53.63
CA LEU A 53 -1.76 -9.61 -53.71
C LEU A 53 -1.58 -10.57 -52.53
N VAL A 54 -2.32 -10.37 -51.45
CA VAL A 54 -2.31 -11.26 -50.26
C VAL A 54 -3.45 -12.27 -50.26
N ASP A 55 -4.00 -12.58 -51.46
CA ASP A 55 -5.08 -13.54 -51.68
C ASP A 55 -6.34 -13.28 -50.84
N LEU A 56 -6.58 -12.04 -50.42
CA LEU A 56 -7.82 -11.66 -49.76
C LEU A 56 -8.91 -11.51 -50.81
N ASP A 57 -9.95 -12.34 -50.66
CA ASP A 57 -11.08 -12.36 -51.56
C ASP A 57 -11.88 -11.04 -51.47
N PRO A 58 -12.03 -10.29 -52.58
CA PRO A 58 -12.74 -9.01 -52.60
C PRO A 58 -14.20 -9.08 -52.14
N ARG A 59 -14.82 -10.28 -52.16
CA ARG A 59 -16.18 -10.47 -51.63
C ARG A 59 -16.31 -10.13 -50.15
N TYR A 60 -15.20 -10.16 -49.41
CA TYR A 60 -15.14 -9.82 -48.00
C TYR A 60 -14.46 -8.47 -47.75
N ASP A 61 -14.40 -7.57 -48.73
CA ASP A 61 -13.77 -6.27 -48.57
C ASP A 61 -14.29 -5.52 -47.35
N VAL A 62 -15.61 -5.55 -47.13
CA VAL A 62 -16.25 -5.00 -45.93
C VAL A 62 -15.66 -5.55 -44.62
N VAL A 63 -15.24 -6.82 -44.57
CA VAL A 63 -14.61 -7.41 -43.37
C VAL A 63 -13.20 -6.89 -43.22
N TRP A 64 -12.39 -6.96 -44.27
CA TRP A 64 -10.98 -6.59 -44.25
C TRP A 64 -10.77 -5.11 -43.95
N ASP A 65 -11.62 -4.25 -44.52
CA ASP A 65 -11.52 -2.79 -44.33
C ASP A 65 -11.86 -2.39 -42.89
N ASN A 66 -12.83 -3.06 -42.27
CA ASN A 66 -13.17 -2.85 -40.86
C ASN A 66 -12.10 -3.38 -39.88
N LEU A 67 -11.09 -4.12 -40.36
CA LEU A 67 -9.95 -4.57 -39.55
C LEU A 67 -8.73 -3.65 -39.68
N ILE A 68 -8.81 -2.61 -40.51
CA ILE A 68 -7.75 -1.60 -40.63
C ILE A 68 -7.72 -0.75 -39.35
N GLU A 69 -8.88 -0.32 -38.86
CA GLU A 69 -8.98 0.48 -37.64
C GLU A 69 -8.52 -0.33 -36.42
N GLN A 70 -7.55 0.22 -35.69
CA GLN A 70 -7.06 -0.35 -34.44
C GLN A 70 -7.68 0.41 -33.28
N ILE A 71 -8.46 -0.28 -32.44
CA ILE A 71 -9.01 0.31 -31.23
C ILE A 71 -8.12 0.05 -30.00
N PRO A 72 -8.03 1.00 -29.06
CA PRO A 72 -7.32 0.80 -27.80
C PRO A 72 -7.94 -0.32 -26.97
N ALA A 73 -7.12 -1.02 -26.17
CA ALA A 73 -7.59 -2.03 -25.22
C ALA A 73 -8.74 -1.49 -24.35
N TYR A 74 -9.68 -2.36 -23.95
CA TYR A 74 -10.83 -1.94 -23.13
C TYR A 74 -10.43 -1.19 -21.84
N SER A 75 -9.26 -1.49 -21.26
CA SER A 75 -8.74 -0.79 -20.08
C SER A 75 -8.39 0.67 -20.37
N GLU A 76 -7.90 0.98 -21.58
CA GLU A 76 -7.66 2.35 -22.02
C GLU A 76 -8.97 3.06 -22.32
N LEU A 77 -9.96 2.37 -22.90
CA LEU A 77 -11.30 2.94 -23.08
C LEU A 77 -11.95 3.35 -21.74
N VAL A 78 -11.77 2.54 -20.69
CA VAL A 78 -12.19 2.91 -19.33
C VAL A 78 -11.45 4.16 -18.83
N ASN A 79 -10.14 4.23 -19.04
CA ASN A 79 -9.31 5.39 -18.65
C ASN A 79 -9.69 6.67 -19.40
N GLU A 80 -10.00 6.57 -20.70
CA GLU A 80 -10.47 7.67 -21.53
C GLU A 80 -11.82 8.19 -21.06
N LEU A 81 -12.77 7.29 -20.73
CA LEU A 81 -14.07 7.66 -20.18
C LEU A 81 -13.93 8.33 -18.79
N VAL A 82 -13.06 7.81 -17.91
CA VAL A 82 -12.76 8.44 -16.61
C VAL A 82 -12.20 9.86 -16.79
N LYS A 83 -11.41 10.08 -17.85
CA LYS A 83 -10.80 11.37 -18.18
C LYS A 83 -11.67 12.25 -19.07
N GLU A 84 -12.92 11.86 -19.32
CA GLU A 84 -13.87 12.59 -20.17
C GLU A 84 -13.34 12.85 -21.59
N VAL A 85 -12.44 11.98 -22.08
CA VAL A 85 -11.93 12.03 -23.47
C VAL A 85 -12.97 11.50 -24.44
N ILE A 86 -13.72 10.48 -24.02
CA ILE A 86 -14.87 9.92 -24.71
C ILE A 86 -16.08 9.97 -23.78
N ASP A 87 -17.28 9.93 -24.35
CA ASP A 87 -18.51 9.79 -23.58
C ASP A 87 -18.96 8.32 -23.41
N MET A 88 -20.05 8.11 -22.68
CA MET A 88 -20.60 6.77 -22.43
C MET A 88 -21.09 6.10 -23.72
N ASP A 89 -21.62 6.84 -24.68
CA ASP A 89 -22.15 6.28 -25.93
C ASP A 89 -20.99 5.81 -26.82
N GLU A 90 -19.90 6.57 -26.89
CA GLU A 90 -18.64 6.18 -27.53
C GLU A 90 -17.99 4.97 -26.85
N PHE A 91 -17.94 4.95 -25.52
CA PHE A 91 -17.45 3.80 -24.76
C PHE A 91 -18.25 2.53 -25.10
N LEU A 92 -19.59 2.59 -25.07
CA LEU A 92 -20.45 1.46 -25.40
C LEU A 92 -20.28 1.00 -26.86
N LYS A 93 -20.09 1.93 -27.80
CA LYS A 93 -19.79 1.64 -29.21
C LYS A 93 -18.50 0.82 -29.33
N TYR A 94 -17.39 1.26 -28.72
CA TYR A 94 -16.12 0.55 -28.83
C TYR A 94 -16.10 -0.77 -28.05
N MET A 95 -16.77 -0.83 -26.90
CA MET A 95 -16.94 -2.09 -26.16
C MET A 95 -17.69 -3.14 -26.97
N LYS A 96 -18.65 -2.73 -27.81
CA LYS A 96 -19.34 -3.62 -28.76
C LYS A 96 -18.40 -4.20 -29.80
N TRP A 97 -17.38 -3.46 -30.25
CA TRP A 97 -16.38 -3.97 -31.18
C TRP A 97 -15.48 -5.04 -30.53
N TYR A 98 -15.26 -4.95 -29.22
CA TYR A 98 -14.66 -6.03 -28.41
C TYR A 98 -15.59 -7.22 -28.14
N GLY A 99 -16.84 -7.18 -28.64
CA GLY A 99 -17.82 -8.24 -28.43
C GLY A 99 -18.56 -8.18 -27.08
N PHE A 100 -18.41 -7.08 -26.32
CA PHE A 100 -19.21 -6.87 -25.11
C PHE A 100 -20.55 -6.24 -25.47
N ASP A 101 -21.64 -6.81 -24.95
CA ASP A 101 -22.93 -6.13 -24.98
C ASP A 101 -22.94 -4.95 -23.98
N GLU A 102 -23.97 -4.11 -24.06
CA GLU A 102 -24.12 -2.95 -23.18
C GLU A 102 -24.13 -3.35 -21.69
N LYS A 103 -24.69 -4.51 -21.36
CA LYS A 103 -24.77 -5.01 -20.00
C LYS A 103 -23.38 -5.34 -19.46
N TRP A 104 -22.53 -6.01 -20.23
CA TRP A 104 -21.15 -6.32 -19.84
C TRP A 104 -20.27 -5.08 -19.84
N ALA A 105 -20.42 -4.18 -20.81
CA ALA A 105 -19.71 -2.91 -20.83
C ALA A 105 -19.99 -2.08 -19.56
N LYS A 106 -21.27 -1.95 -19.17
CA LYS A 106 -21.67 -1.28 -17.91
C LYS A 106 -21.14 -1.97 -16.67
N ARG A 107 -21.06 -3.30 -16.65
CA ARG A 107 -20.46 -4.04 -15.52
C ARG A 107 -18.95 -3.83 -15.41
N ILE A 108 -18.24 -3.79 -16.54
CA ILE A 108 -16.80 -3.49 -16.58
C ILE A 108 -16.57 -2.07 -16.08
N TRP A 109 -17.42 -1.13 -16.50
CA TRP A 109 -17.45 0.21 -15.93
C TRP A 109 -17.72 0.16 -14.42
N ASP A 110 -18.81 -0.40 -13.94
CA ASP A 110 -19.08 -0.39 -12.49
C ASP A 110 -17.98 -1.07 -11.66
N ALA A 111 -17.32 -2.09 -12.20
CA ALA A 111 -16.22 -2.79 -11.55
C ALA A 111 -14.89 -2.01 -11.54
N HIS A 112 -14.75 -0.94 -12.33
CA HIS A 112 -13.52 -0.13 -12.34
C HIS A 112 -13.38 0.74 -11.09
N PHE A 113 -14.49 1.05 -10.41
CA PHE A 113 -14.47 1.88 -9.22
C PHE A 113 -13.79 1.13 -8.06
N LEU A 114 -12.81 1.80 -7.44
CA LEU A 114 -12.17 1.27 -6.25
C LEU A 114 -13.04 1.53 -5.01
N PRO A 115 -13.31 0.51 -4.19
CA PRO A 115 -14.00 0.69 -2.92
C PRO A 115 -13.10 1.46 -1.93
N PRO A 116 -13.68 2.11 -0.90
CA PRO A 116 -12.89 2.68 0.20
C PRO A 116 -12.05 1.59 0.89
N ALA A 117 -10.83 1.93 1.30
CA ALA A 117 -10.00 0.99 2.05
C ALA A 117 -10.62 0.70 3.43
N LEU A 118 -10.34 -0.47 4.02
CA LEU A 118 -10.84 -0.85 5.34
C LEU A 118 -10.57 0.22 6.41
N GLY A 119 -9.40 0.87 6.36
CA GLY A 119 -9.04 1.95 7.29
C GLY A 119 -9.97 3.16 7.20
N ASP A 120 -10.40 3.53 5.99
CA ASP A 120 -11.34 4.64 5.77
C ASP A 120 -12.74 4.28 6.27
N ILE A 121 -13.18 3.05 6.02
CA ILE A 121 -14.46 2.52 6.51
C ILE A 121 -14.49 2.54 8.03
N ILE A 122 -13.46 2.00 8.69
CA ILE A 122 -13.37 1.99 10.16
C ILE A 122 -13.30 3.43 10.70
N THR A 123 -12.61 4.35 10.01
CA THR A 123 -12.55 5.76 10.41
C THR A 123 -13.91 6.44 10.31
N ALA A 124 -14.66 6.21 9.23
CA ALA A 124 -16.01 6.73 9.05
C ALA A 124 -16.96 6.22 10.14
N TRP A 125 -16.85 4.93 10.49
CA TRP A 125 -17.60 4.32 11.57
C TRP A 125 -17.24 4.91 12.94
N ARG A 126 -15.95 5.02 13.28
CA ARG A 126 -15.48 5.67 14.53
C ARG A 126 -15.93 7.13 14.66
N ARG A 127 -16.15 7.81 13.53
CA ARG A 127 -16.68 9.19 13.46
C ARG A 127 -18.22 9.26 13.51
N GLY A 128 -18.91 8.12 13.53
CA GLY A 128 -20.37 8.04 13.55
C GLY A 128 -21.05 8.38 12.21
N ILE A 129 -20.30 8.35 11.10
CA ILE A 129 -20.84 8.63 9.76
C ILE A 129 -21.62 7.42 9.20
N ILE A 130 -21.18 6.21 9.57
CA ILE A 130 -21.82 4.96 9.18
C ILE A 130 -22.02 4.07 10.42
N ASP A 131 -22.98 3.16 10.34
CA ASP A 131 -23.27 2.19 11.39
C ASP A 131 -22.52 0.86 11.19
N GLU A 132 -22.64 -0.04 12.18
CA GLU A 132 -21.99 -1.35 12.16
C GLU A 132 -22.42 -2.21 10.97
N LYS A 133 -23.71 -2.18 10.64
CA LYS A 133 -24.24 -2.93 9.50
C LYS A 133 -23.59 -2.45 8.21
N ARG A 134 -23.41 -1.14 8.05
CA ARG A 134 -22.78 -0.56 6.87
C ARG A 134 -21.30 -0.90 6.79
N VAL A 135 -20.59 -1.05 7.91
CA VAL A 135 -19.22 -1.57 7.91
C VAL A 135 -19.19 -2.98 7.34
N ASP A 136 -20.05 -3.88 7.83
CA ASP A 136 -20.10 -5.27 7.37
C ASP A 136 -20.46 -5.39 5.89
N ASP A 137 -21.42 -4.58 5.40
CA ASP A 137 -21.76 -4.51 3.97
C ASP A 137 -20.56 -4.05 3.12
N LEU A 138 -19.78 -3.07 3.61
CA LEU A 138 -18.64 -2.51 2.88
C LEU A 138 -17.41 -3.43 2.92
N MET A 139 -17.24 -4.26 3.95
CA MET A 139 -16.13 -5.22 4.04
C MET A 139 -16.12 -6.21 2.86
N ILE A 140 -17.30 -6.57 2.35
CA ILE A 140 -17.43 -7.41 1.14
C ILE A 140 -16.85 -6.70 -0.08
N LEU A 141 -17.09 -5.38 -0.21
CA LEU A 141 -16.58 -4.61 -1.35
C LEU A 141 -15.05 -4.53 -1.32
N VAL A 142 -14.42 -4.49 -0.15
CA VAL A 142 -12.96 -4.49 0.00
C VAL A 142 -12.34 -5.89 -0.09
N ASP A 143 -13.12 -6.88 -0.55
CA ASP A 143 -12.69 -8.28 -0.72
C ASP A 143 -12.20 -8.95 0.59
N LEU A 144 -12.83 -8.60 1.71
CA LEU A 144 -12.57 -9.26 2.99
C LEU A 144 -13.48 -10.46 3.15
N ASP A 145 -12.87 -11.65 3.27
CA ASP A 145 -13.60 -12.89 3.45
C ASP A 145 -14.39 -12.89 4.79
N PRO A 146 -15.72 -13.07 4.75
CA PRO A 146 -16.57 -13.08 5.93
C PRO A 146 -16.16 -14.13 6.97
N ARG A 147 -15.49 -15.21 6.57
CA ARG A 147 -15.02 -16.27 7.49
C ARG A 147 -13.97 -15.78 8.49
N PHE A 148 -13.28 -14.68 8.19
CA PHE A 148 -12.28 -14.07 9.06
C PHE A 148 -12.78 -12.78 9.73
N LYS A 149 -14.10 -12.54 9.73
CA LYS A 149 -14.71 -11.34 10.33
C LYS A 149 -14.22 -11.08 11.76
N GLU A 150 -14.13 -12.11 12.59
CA GLU A 150 -13.65 -11.98 13.98
C GLU A 150 -12.24 -11.37 14.06
N ILE A 151 -11.35 -11.73 13.12
CA ILE A 151 -9.99 -11.18 13.05
C ILE A 151 -10.05 -9.71 12.64
N PHE A 152 -10.87 -9.35 11.66
CA PHE A 152 -11.01 -7.96 11.23
C PHE A 152 -11.69 -7.07 12.27
N ASP A 153 -12.62 -7.61 13.03
CA ASP A 153 -13.33 -6.92 14.10
C ASP A 153 -12.36 -6.47 15.21
N THR A 154 -11.25 -7.17 15.42
CA THR A 154 -10.18 -6.71 16.35
C THR A 154 -9.61 -5.34 15.98
N ARG A 155 -9.67 -4.96 14.70
CA ARG A 155 -9.13 -3.68 14.19
C ARG A 155 -10.10 -2.52 14.36
N LYS A 156 -11.36 -2.77 14.77
CA LYS A 156 -12.38 -1.73 14.94
C LYS A 156 -12.00 -0.75 16.04
N TYR A 157 -11.36 -1.22 17.10
CA TYR A 157 -10.93 -0.37 18.21
C TYR A 157 -9.42 -0.11 18.19
N ILE A 158 -9.00 0.93 18.89
CA ILE A 158 -7.60 1.24 19.11
C ILE A 158 -7.31 0.95 20.57
N ASP A 159 -6.34 0.10 20.84
CA ASP A 159 -5.90 -0.13 22.22
C ASP A 159 -5.23 1.14 22.78
N PRO A 160 -5.42 1.44 24.07
CA PRO A 160 -4.68 2.51 24.73
C PRO A 160 -3.18 2.31 24.58
N THR A 161 -2.45 3.40 24.35
CA THR A 161 -0.98 3.34 24.37
C THR A 161 -0.49 3.07 25.79
N ILE A 162 0.74 2.58 25.94
CA ILE A 162 1.40 2.40 27.26
C ILE A 162 1.43 3.70 28.06
N THR A 163 1.64 4.82 27.38
CA THR A 163 1.64 6.14 28.02
C THR A 163 0.26 6.48 28.57
N LEU A 164 -0.81 6.20 27.82
CA LEU A 164 -2.16 6.38 28.31
C LEU A 164 -2.49 5.41 29.45
N ALA A 165 -2.06 4.14 29.35
CA ALA A 165 -2.19 3.15 30.42
C ALA A 165 -1.55 3.63 31.73
N ARG A 166 -0.34 4.21 31.64
CA ARG A 166 0.33 4.82 32.79
C ARG A 166 -0.50 5.93 33.42
N TYR A 167 -1.02 6.86 32.61
CA TYR A 167 -1.85 7.95 33.15
C TYR A 167 -3.17 7.45 33.74
N MET A 168 -3.80 6.46 33.12
CA MET A 168 -5.01 5.83 33.66
C MET A 168 -4.72 5.14 35.00
N PHE A 169 -3.54 4.54 35.16
CA PHE A 169 -3.13 3.92 36.42
C PHE A 169 -2.81 4.98 37.49
N GLU A 170 -2.00 5.99 37.16
CA GLU A 170 -1.63 7.09 38.07
C GLU A 170 -2.85 7.86 38.61
N THR A 171 -3.94 7.92 37.83
CA THR A 171 -5.20 8.57 38.23
C THR A 171 -6.16 7.64 38.96
N GLY A 172 -5.85 6.34 39.07
CA GLY A 172 -6.73 5.32 39.65
C GLY A 172 -7.91 4.93 38.76
N ALA A 173 -7.91 5.29 37.48
CA ALA A 173 -8.95 4.91 36.52
C ALA A 173 -8.88 3.41 36.15
N ILE A 174 -7.70 2.80 36.25
CA ILE A 174 -7.49 1.36 36.05
C ILE A 174 -6.59 0.78 37.14
N GLY A 175 -6.75 -0.52 37.41
CA GLY A 175 -5.86 -1.30 38.29
C GLY A 175 -4.72 -2.00 37.55
N GLU A 176 -3.87 -2.69 38.30
CA GLU A 176 -2.65 -3.37 37.81
C GLU A 176 -2.96 -4.43 36.73
N ASP A 177 -3.98 -5.26 36.94
CA ASP A 177 -4.39 -6.29 35.97
C ASP A 177 -4.70 -5.70 34.60
N ARG A 178 -5.34 -4.52 34.58
CA ARG A 178 -5.69 -3.84 33.34
C ARG A 178 -4.47 -3.19 32.68
N VAL A 179 -3.48 -2.75 33.45
CA VAL A 179 -2.18 -2.30 32.90
C VAL A 179 -1.50 -3.47 32.19
N ARG A 180 -1.42 -4.64 32.83
CA ARG A 180 -0.82 -5.85 32.24
C ARG A 180 -1.51 -6.26 30.94
N GLU A 181 -2.84 -6.24 30.92
CA GLU A 181 -3.63 -6.55 29.72
C GLU A 181 -3.32 -5.59 28.56
N ILE A 182 -3.27 -4.28 28.83
CA ILE A 182 -2.94 -3.28 27.80
C ILE A 182 -1.52 -3.50 27.27
N VAL A 183 -0.54 -3.75 28.15
CA VAL A 183 0.85 -4.04 27.77
C VAL A 183 0.92 -5.29 26.88
N ALA A 184 0.23 -6.36 27.25
CA ALA A 184 0.20 -7.59 26.45
C ALA A 184 -0.38 -7.35 25.04
N ARG A 185 -1.44 -6.55 24.92
CA ARG A 185 -2.06 -6.22 23.63
C ARG A 185 -1.21 -5.37 22.70
N GLN A 186 -0.15 -4.71 23.21
CA GLN A 186 0.80 -3.99 22.36
C GLN A 186 1.69 -4.94 21.53
N GLY A 187 1.70 -6.25 21.82
CA GLY A 187 2.47 -7.23 21.07
C GLY A 187 3.95 -7.34 21.47
N TYR A 188 4.29 -6.99 22.72
CA TYR A 188 5.63 -7.27 23.26
C TYR A 188 5.89 -8.77 23.43
N LEU A 189 7.17 -9.13 23.55
CA LEU A 189 7.55 -10.49 23.92
C LEU A 189 6.92 -10.87 25.27
N PRO A 190 6.44 -12.11 25.47
CA PRO A 190 5.81 -12.53 26.71
C PRO A 190 6.66 -12.26 27.95
N GLU A 191 7.98 -12.43 27.86
CA GLU A 191 8.93 -12.15 28.94
C GLU A 191 9.07 -10.66 29.30
N ASP A 192 8.72 -9.75 28.39
CA ASP A 192 8.82 -8.31 28.60
C ASP A 192 7.53 -7.70 29.19
N VAL A 193 6.39 -8.41 29.11
CA VAL A 193 5.10 -7.93 29.60
C VAL A 193 5.17 -7.57 31.09
N ASP A 194 5.78 -8.43 31.90
CA ASP A 194 5.82 -8.28 33.36
C ASP A 194 6.79 -7.17 33.78
N PRO A 195 8.04 -7.13 33.27
CA PRO A 195 8.95 -6.01 33.50
C PRO A 195 8.37 -4.64 33.09
N ILE A 196 7.68 -4.56 31.94
CA ILE A 196 7.08 -3.30 31.48
C ILE A 196 5.90 -2.91 32.38
N THR A 197 5.05 -3.86 32.75
CA THR A 197 3.93 -3.63 33.67
C THR A 197 4.43 -3.08 35.00
N GLU A 198 5.44 -3.73 35.59
CA GLU A 198 6.04 -3.30 36.85
C GLU A 198 6.69 -1.92 36.75
N PHE A 199 7.36 -1.64 35.62
CA PHE A 199 7.90 -0.32 35.35
C PHE A 199 6.82 0.76 35.36
N ILE A 200 5.68 0.53 34.69
CA ILE A 200 4.56 1.49 34.64
C ILE A 200 4.00 1.72 36.04
N ILE A 201 3.76 0.65 36.80
CA ILE A 201 3.20 0.71 38.15
C ILE A 201 4.12 1.51 39.07
N ARG A 202 5.42 1.23 39.06
CA ARG A 202 6.41 1.94 39.89
C ARG A 202 6.66 3.37 39.41
N PHE A 203 6.34 3.70 38.15
CA PHE A 203 6.67 5.01 37.58
C PHE A 203 6.02 6.15 38.35
N GLN A 204 4.80 5.95 38.87
CA GLN A 204 4.08 6.97 39.67
C GLN A 204 4.90 7.45 40.88
N GLU A 205 5.73 6.57 41.44
CA GLU A 205 6.54 6.85 42.62
C GLU A 205 7.80 7.65 42.31
N ARG A 206 8.22 7.71 41.03
CA ARG A 206 9.50 8.30 40.61
C ARG A 206 9.72 9.70 41.16
N ARG A 207 8.67 10.53 41.16
CA ARG A 207 8.73 11.90 41.68
C ARG A 207 8.95 11.93 43.20
N PHE A 208 8.24 11.08 43.94
CA PHE A 208 8.37 10.99 45.39
C PHE A 208 9.71 10.39 45.82
N ARG A 209 10.17 9.33 45.13
CA ARG A 209 11.52 8.78 45.31
C ARG A 209 12.59 9.84 45.06
N THR A 210 12.44 10.66 44.03
CA THR A 210 13.37 11.77 43.77
C THR A 210 13.40 12.79 44.92
N TYR A 211 12.26 13.13 45.51
CA TYR A 211 12.21 14.03 46.67
C TYR A 211 12.86 13.42 47.90
N TYR A 212 12.60 12.14 48.17
CA TYR A 212 13.23 11.39 49.24
C TYR A 212 14.77 11.38 49.11
N LEU A 213 15.27 10.98 47.94
CA LEU A 213 16.71 10.95 47.66
C LEU A 213 17.38 12.33 47.80
N ARG A 214 16.68 13.41 47.40
CA ARG A 214 17.19 14.78 47.61
C ARG A 214 17.28 15.14 49.09
N ALA A 215 16.31 14.73 49.90
CA ALA A 215 16.34 14.96 51.34
C ALA A 215 17.54 14.25 52.00
N LEU A 216 17.79 12.98 51.63
CA LEU A 216 18.97 12.22 52.09
C LEU A 216 20.29 12.91 51.73
N ALA A 217 20.44 13.31 50.46
CA ALA A 217 21.65 14.01 50.01
C ALA A 217 21.87 15.33 50.76
N THR A 218 20.80 16.09 51.03
CA THR A 218 20.87 17.32 51.82
C THR A 218 21.23 17.02 53.28
N GLY A 219 20.61 16.01 53.90
CA GLY A 219 20.93 15.61 55.26
C GLY A 219 22.39 15.15 55.41
N ALA A 220 22.94 14.48 54.41
CA ALA A 220 24.36 14.10 54.38
C ALA A 220 25.30 15.32 54.36
N VAL A 221 24.96 16.40 53.64
CA VAL A 221 25.73 17.67 53.68
C VAL A 221 25.80 18.24 55.09
N TYR A 222 24.71 18.12 55.84
CA TYR A 222 24.61 18.63 57.22
C TYR A 222 25.06 17.61 58.29
N GLY A 223 25.53 16.43 57.88
CA GLY A 223 25.98 15.37 58.80
C GLY A 223 24.85 14.64 59.53
N ALA A 224 23.61 14.77 59.08
CA ALA A 224 22.46 14.03 59.62
C ALA A 224 22.40 12.57 59.14
N TYR A 225 23.05 12.27 58.01
CA TYR A 225 23.22 10.92 57.48
C TYR A 225 24.68 10.70 57.10
N THR A 226 25.18 9.50 57.37
CA THR A 226 26.46 9.00 56.90
C THR A 226 26.39 8.59 55.44
N GLY A 227 27.55 8.47 54.78
CA GLY A 227 27.61 7.99 53.40
C GLY A 227 27.08 6.57 53.24
N GLU A 228 27.28 5.71 54.23
CA GLU A 228 26.81 4.32 54.23
C GLU A 228 25.28 4.26 54.32
N GLU A 229 24.66 4.99 55.26
CA GLU A 229 23.20 5.09 55.37
C GLU A 229 22.56 5.60 54.07
N VAL A 230 23.16 6.58 53.41
CA VAL A 230 22.66 7.07 52.11
C VAL A 230 22.71 5.98 51.04
N LEU A 231 23.78 5.18 50.99
CA LEU A 231 23.90 4.10 50.01
C LEU A 231 22.89 2.98 50.26
N GLU A 232 22.66 2.62 51.53
CA GLU A 232 21.65 1.64 51.93
C GLU A 232 20.24 2.09 51.55
N GLU A 233 19.90 3.35 51.82
CA GLU A 233 18.59 3.90 51.48
C GLU A 233 18.36 4.00 49.96
N VAL A 234 19.40 4.37 49.20
CA VAL A 234 19.32 4.43 47.73
C VAL A 234 19.06 3.05 47.14
N THR A 235 19.70 1.99 47.65
CA THR A 235 19.45 0.63 47.17
C THR A 235 18.09 0.11 47.66
N ALA A 236 17.66 0.45 48.88
CA ALA A 236 16.35 0.10 49.41
C ALA A 236 15.21 0.66 48.56
N VAL A 237 15.34 1.89 48.05
CA VAL A 237 14.35 2.49 47.12
C VAL A 237 14.54 2.05 45.66
N GLY A 238 15.32 0.99 45.40
CA GLY A 238 15.41 0.32 44.10
C GLY A 238 16.33 0.98 43.08
N TYR A 239 17.20 1.89 43.48
CA TYR A 239 18.25 2.42 42.62
C TYR A 239 19.55 1.62 42.78
N ARG A 240 20.38 1.61 41.74
CA ARG A 240 21.70 0.97 41.83
C ARG A 240 22.62 1.78 42.73
N LYS A 241 23.56 1.11 43.42
CA LYS A 241 24.51 1.73 44.35
C LYS A 241 25.29 2.90 43.75
N GLU A 242 25.63 2.81 42.47
CA GLU A 242 26.39 3.85 41.74
C GLU A 242 25.61 5.17 41.68
N VAL A 243 24.28 5.13 41.69
CA VAL A 243 23.44 6.34 41.78
C VAL A 243 23.67 7.04 43.12
N GLY A 244 23.74 6.29 44.21
CA GLY A 244 24.00 6.81 45.55
C GLY A 244 25.41 7.38 45.68
N GLU A 245 26.40 6.75 45.05
CA GLU A 245 27.77 7.28 44.98
C GLU A 245 27.81 8.63 44.25
N TRP A 246 27.07 8.77 43.14
CA TRP A 246 26.93 10.07 42.46
C TRP A 246 26.20 11.11 43.31
N MET A 247 25.20 10.70 44.10
CA MET A 247 24.51 11.60 45.03
C MET A 247 25.47 12.14 46.10
N LEU A 248 26.32 11.29 46.69
CA LEU A 248 27.33 11.69 47.67
C LEU A 248 28.40 12.61 47.06
N LYS A 249 28.88 12.30 45.85
CA LYS A 249 29.79 13.20 45.12
C LYS A 249 29.17 14.58 44.89
N THR A 250 27.87 14.61 44.55
CA THR A 250 27.12 15.85 44.35
C THR A 250 26.93 16.63 45.66
N ALA A 251 26.65 15.93 46.76
CA ALA A 251 26.53 16.53 48.09
C ALA A 251 27.85 17.18 48.53
N GLU A 252 28.98 16.49 48.38
CA GLU A 252 30.31 17.01 48.72
C GLU A 252 30.66 18.25 47.88
N ALA A 253 30.36 18.23 46.58
CA ALA A 253 30.54 19.39 45.71
C ALA A 253 29.71 20.60 46.21
N ARG A 254 28.44 20.38 46.55
CA ARG A 254 27.55 21.43 47.10
C ARG A 254 28.06 21.99 48.42
N LYS A 255 28.58 21.13 49.30
CA LYS A 255 29.19 21.55 50.57
C LYS A 255 30.35 22.51 50.33
N LYS A 256 31.30 22.13 49.46
CA LYS A 256 32.44 22.99 49.09
C LYS A 256 32.00 24.32 48.49
N THR A 257 31.02 24.32 47.59
CA THR A 257 30.48 25.57 47.02
C THR A 257 29.83 26.47 48.07
N THR A 258 29.09 25.88 49.02
CA THR A 258 28.42 26.62 50.10
C THR A 258 29.43 27.23 51.07
N GLU A 259 30.48 26.47 51.42
CA GLU A 259 31.58 26.95 52.26
C GLU A 259 32.38 28.06 51.57
N ALA A 260 32.64 27.93 50.26
CA ALA A 260 33.30 28.97 49.48
C ALA A 260 32.48 30.27 49.41
N ARG A 261 31.15 30.20 49.39
CA ARG A 261 30.27 31.38 49.40
C ARG A 261 30.18 32.06 50.78
N ARG A 262 30.52 31.33 51.86
CA ARG A 262 30.53 31.84 53.23
C ARG A 262 31.87 32.50 53.62
N LYS A 263 32.92 32.28 52.83
CA LYS A 263 34.23 32.96 52.93
C LYS A 263 34.22 34.25 52.13
#